data_AF-A0A418ZQA5-F1
#
_entry.id   AF-A0A418ZQA5-F1
#
_cell.length_a   1.000
_cell.length_b   1.000
_cell.length_c   1.000
_cell.angle_alpha   90.00
_cell.angle_beta   90.00
_cell.angle_gamma   90.00
#
_symmetry.space_group_name_H-M   'P 1'
#
loop_
_entity.id
_entity.type
_entity.pdbx_description
1 polymer ?
#
loop_
_entity_poly.entity_id
_entity_poly.type
_entity_poly.pdbx_seq_one_letter_code
_entity_poly.pdbx_strand_id
1 'polypeptide(L)'
;MLIKFTGGGRGGGAEIADYLTAADREGRDHAPPEVVRGNMERTRDLIDSIDRKWSYTHGVLSFALEDAPTHDQQQEAMDAFERLAFAGMDPEQYDITWVRHQHTEGGRVELHFVTPRMELTTGKALNVAPPGWERSYAPLRDALNWSQGWARPDDPDRATELHRAPERADESFRLREGREGIHAYLTALVEAER
;
A
#
# COMPACT_ATOMS: atom_id res chain seq x y z
N MET A 1 -14.29 -0.71 4.44
CA MET A 1 -12.89 -0.50 3.99
C MET A 1 -11.88 -0.35 5.14
N LEU A 2 -10.65 -0.85 4.96
CA LEU A 2 -9.47 -0.67 5.79
C LEU A 2 -8.40 0.18 5.07
N ILE A 3 -7.67 1.02 5.82
CA ILE A 3 -6.43 1.69 5.36
C ILE A 3 -5.25 1.02 6.07
N LYS A 4 -4.26 0.53 5.31
CA LYS A 4 -3.06 -0.10 5.86
C LYS A 4 -1.82 0.41 5.14
N PHE A 5 -0.88 1.00 5.90
CA PHE A 5 0.48 1.23 5.43
C PHE A 5 1.35 0.02 5.74
N THR A 6 2.32 -0.25 4.88
CA THR A 6 3.26 -1.35 5.10
C THR A 6 4.47 -0.88 5.91
N GLY A 7 5.12 -1.79 6.64
CA GLY A 7 6.36 -1.51 7.38
C GLY A 7 7.61 -1.36 6.50
N GLY A 8 7.46 -1.55 5.19
CA GLY A 8 8.51 -1.44 4.18
C GLY A 8 8.77 0.01 3.73
N GLY A 9 9.29 0.18 2.52
CA GLY A 9 9.64 1.50 1.97
C GLY A 9 11.14 1.79 1.88
N ARG A 10 11.94 0.72 1.81
CA ARG A 10 13.38 0.75 1.58
C ARG A 10 13.66 -0.02 0.30
N GLY A 11 14.61 0.45 -0.51
CA GLY A 11 14.95 -0.19 -1.78
C GLY A 11 14.65 0.71 -2.98
N GLY A 12 14.81 0.15 -4.18
CA GLY A 12 14.60 0.86 -5.43
C GLY A 12 13.14 0.84 -5.89
N GLY A 13 12.80 1.77 -6.77
CA GLY A 13 11.50 1.90 -7.42
C GLY A 13 11.15 0.68 -8.26
N ALA A 14 12.14 0.01 -8.86
CA ALA A 14 11.90 -1.19 -9.68
C ALA A 14 11.21 -2.32 -8.89
N GLU A 15 11.70 -2.63 -7.68
CA GLU A 15 11.17 -3.74 -6.86
C GLU A 15 9.70 -3.51 -6.48
N ILE A 16 9.35 -2.27 -6.10
CA ILE A 16 7.97 -1.93 -5.74
C ILE A 16 7.06 -1.79 -6.97
N ALA A 17 7.57 -1.26 -8.09
CA ALA A 17 6.83 -1.15 -9.33
C ALA A 17 6.44 -2.54 -9.85
N ASP A 18 7.42 -3.44 -10.00
CA ASP A 18 7.19 -4.83 -10.42
C ASP A 18 6.23 -5.53 -9.44
N TYR A 19 6.37 -5.24 -8.14
CA TYR A 19 5.47 -5.80 -7.14
C TYR A 19 4.00 -5.42 -7.36
N LEU A 20 3.75 -4.15 -7.68
CA LEU A 20 2.41 -3.62 -7.86
C LEU A 20 1.82 -3.96 -9.23
N THR A 21 2.62 -4.08 -10.29
CA THR A 21 2.11 -4.17 -11.68
C THR A 21 2.31 -5.52 -12.35
N ALA A 22 3.15 -6.43 -11.83
CA ALA A 22 3.37 -7.73 -12.44
C ALA A 22 2.06 -8.54 -12.57
N ALA A 23 1.66 -8.82 -13.80
CA ALA A 23 0.42 -9.56 -14.13
C ALA A 23 0.62 -11.08 -14.11
N ASP A 24 1.87 -11.55 -14.24
CA ASP A 24 2.28 -12.95 -14.33
C ASP A 24 2.55 -13.61 -12.98
N ARG A 25 2.23 -12.93 -11.88
CA ARG A 25 2.30 -13.52 -10.55
C ARG A 25 1.13 -14.45 -10.31
N GLU A 26 1.42 -15.62 -9.75
CA GLU A 26 0.45 -16.65 -9.40
C GLU A 26 -0.77 -16.07 -8.66
N GLY A 27 -1.97 -16.23 -9.23
CA GLY A 27 -3.22 -15.71 -8.70
C GLY A 27 -3.67 -14.36 -9.28
N ARG A 28 -2.90 -13.72 -10.18
CA ARG A 28 -3.30 -12.50 -10.91
C ARG A 28 -3.79 -12.75 -12.34
N ASP A 29 -3.74 -14.01 -12.79
CA ASP A 29 -4.06 -14.42 -14.17
C ASP A 29 -5.49 -14.06 -14.62
N HIS A 30 -6.43 -13.96 -13.66
CA HIS A 30 -7.84 -13.69 -13.93
C HIS A 30 -8.22 -12.21 -13.83
N ALA A 31 -7.40 -11.39 -13.17
CA ALA A 31 -7.63 -9.96 -12.99
C ALA A 31 -6.29 -9.24 -12.82
N PRO A 32 -5.64 -8.84 -13.92
CA PRO A 32 -4.32 -8.21 -13.86
C PRO A 32 -4.39 -6.88 -13.10
N PRO A 33 -3.33 -6.50 -12.38
CA PRO A 33 -3.24 -5.19 -11.76
C PRO A 33 -3.42 -4.06 -12.78
N GLU A 34 -4.19 -3.04 -12.41
CA GLU A 34 -4.47 -1.90 -13.27
C GLU A 34 -4.00 -0.61 -12.61
N VAL A 35 -3.14 0.14 -13.28
CA VAL A 35 -2.81 1.51 -12.85
C VAL A 35 -4.03 2.39 -13.11
N VAL A 36 -4.71 2.83 -12.05
CA VAL A 36 -5.95 3.62 -12.13
C VAL A 36 -5.71 5.12 -11.97
N ARG A 37 -4.54 5.51 -11.43
CA ARG A 37 -4.11 6.91 -11.29
C ARG A 37 -2.59 6.99 -11.15
N GLY A 38 -1.99 8.04 -11.69
CA GLY A 38 -0.54 8.27 -11.64
C GLY A 38 0.21 7.61 -12.79
N ASN A 39 1.53 7.53 -12.66
CA ASN A 39 2.42 6.92 -13.66
C ASN A 39 3.51 6.11 -12.94
N MET A 40 3.43 4.79 -13.01
CA MET A 40 4.33 3.90 -12.29
C MET A 40 5.80 4.03 -12.71
N GLU A 41 6.08 4.28 -13.99
CA GLU A 41 7.46 4.47 -14.47
C GLU A 41 8.06 5.74 -13.89
N ARG A 42 7.30 6.84 -13.90
CA ARG A 42 7.71 8.10 -13.25
C ARG A 42 7.91 7.92 -11.76
N THR A 43 6.96 7.28 -11.06
CA THR A 43 7.08 7.02 -9.62
C THR A 43 8.32 6.21 -9.31
N ARG A 44 8.61 5.17 -10.11
CA ARG A 44 9.83 4.37 -10.01
C ARG A 44 11.09 5.23 -10.11
N ASP A 45 11.19 6.05 -11.15
CA ASP A 45 12.38 6.89 -11.37
C ASP A 45 12.58 7.89 -10.22
N LEU A 46 11.49 8.46 -9.70
CA LEU A 46 11.53 9.33 -8.52
C LEU A 46 12.02 8.59 -7.27
N ILE A 47 11.59 7.35 -7.05
CA ILE A 47 12.05 6.52 -5.92
C ILE A 47 13.54 6.18 -6.08
N ASP A 48 13.97 5.80 -7.28
CA ASP A 48 15.36 5.47 -7.59
C ASP A 48 16.31 6.69 -7.44
N SER A 49 15.79 7.91 -7.52
CA SER A 49 16.55 9.14 -7.28
C SER A 49 16.81 9.47 -5.79
N ILE A 50 16.23 8.73 -4.84
CA ILE A 50 16.32 9.03 -3.41
C ILE A 50 17.45 8.25 -2.73
N ASP A 51 18.52 8.94 -2.35
CA ASP A 51 19.69 8.34 -1.66
C ASP A 51 19.45 7.98 -0.19
N ARG A 52 18.23 8.19 0.32
CA ARG A 52 17.89 7.99 1.73
C ARG A 52 17.45 6.55 1.96
N LYS A 53 17.74 6.01 3.16
CA LYS A 53 17.34 4.65 3.56
C LYS A 53 15.86 4.35 3.33
N TRP A 54 15.00 5.35 3.51
CA TRP A 54 13.57 5.26 3.25
C TRP A 54 13.23 6.08 2.02
N SER A 55 13.01 5.39 0.89
CA SER A 55 12.85 5.98 -0.44
C SER A 55 11.38 6.10 -0.85
N TYR A 56 10.48 5.29 -0.29
CA TYR A 56 9.05 5.34 -0.62
C TYR A 56 8.15 4.97 0.55
N THR A 57 6.87 5.31 0.42
CA THR A 57 5.77 4.84 1.28
C THR A 57 4.78 4.12 0.38
N HIS A 58 4.27 2.97 0.82
CA HIS A 58 3.22 2.26 0.10
C HIS A 58 2.22 1.67 1.08
N GLY A 59 1.04 1.35 0.58
CA GLY A 59 -0.05 0.84 1.37
C GLY A 59 -1.23 0.45 0.48
N VAL A 60 -2.36 0.18 1.14
CA VAL A 60 -3.57 -0.29 0.47
C VAL A 60 -4.82 0.28 1.13
N LEU A 61 -5.81 0.62 0.31
CA LEU A 61 -7.21 0.71 0.71
C LEU A 61 -7.89 -0.62 0.32
N SER A 62 -8.27 -1.43 1.30
CA SER A 62 -8.90 -2.74 1.07
C SER A 62 -10.38 -2.67 1.43
N PHE A 63 -11.23 -3.04 0.48
CA PHE A 63 -12.68 -3.04 0.64
C PHE A 63 -13.18 -4.44 0.98
N ALA A 64 -14.24 -4.54 1.78
CA ALA A 64 -14.88 -5.83 2.00
C ALA A 64 -15.47 -6.35 0.68
N LEU A 65 -15.70 -7.66 0.59
CA LEU A 65 -16.14 -8.27 -0.67
C LEU A 65 -17.50 -7.69 -1.09
N GLU A 66 -18.39 -7.53 -0.12
CA GLU A 66 -19.73 -7.00 -0.25
C GLU A 66 -19.79 -5.48 -0.47
N ASP A 67 -18.72 -4.74 -0.13
CA ASP A 67 -18.66 -3.28 -0.30
C ASP A 67 -18.67 -2.90 -1.78
N ALA A 68 -18.03 -3.72 -2.63
CA ALA A 68 -17.96 -3.59 -4.09
C ALA A 68 -17.99 -2.13 -4.61
N PRO A 69 -17.01 -1.29 -4.22
CA PRO A 69 -17.07 0.15 -4.45
C PRO A 69 -17.13 0.49 -5.94
N THR A 70 -18.03 1.39 -6.31
CA THR A 70 -18.13 1.90 -7.68
C THR A 70 -16.86 2.65 -8.08
N HIS A 71 -16.68 2.89 -9.38
CA HIS A 71 -15.56 3.69 -9.87
C HIS A 71 -15.48 5.06 -9.18
N ASP A 72 -16.61 5.77 -9.07
CA ASP A 72 -16.64 7.11 -8.47
C ASP A 72 -16.33 7.08 -6.97
N GLN A 73 -16.79 6.04 -6.26
CA GLN A 73 -16.44 5.83 -4.87
C GLN A 73 -14.95 5.52 -4.66
N GLN A 74 -14.33 4.78 -5.59
CA GLN A 74 -12.88 4.54 -5.58
C GLN A 74 -12.13 5.88 -5.78
N GLN A 75 -12.56 6.72 -6.72
CA GLN A 75 -11.97 8.05 -6.94
C GLN A 75 -12.13 8.94 -5.70
N GLU A 76 -13.31 8.97 -5.07
CA GLU A 76 -13.57 9.74 -3.85
C GLU A 76 -12.65 9.30 -2.70
N ALA A 77 -12.46 7.99 -2.52
CA ALA A 77 -11.58 7.44 -1.50
C ALA A 77 -10.11 7.81 -1.76
N MET A 78 -9.64 7.70 -3.02
CA MET A 78 -8.29 8.13 -3.40
C MET A 78 -8.07 9.63 -3.17
N ASP A 79 -9.03 10.46 -3.58
CA ASP A 79 -8.96 11.91 -3.40
C ASP A 79 -8.93 12.29 -1.91
N ALA A 80 -9.77 11.65 -1.09
CA ALA A 80 -9.81 11.93 0.33
C ALA A 80 -8.54 11.48 1.05
N PHE A 81 -7.96 10.35 0.61
CA PHE A 81 -6.65 9.90 1.07
C PHE A 81 -5.55 10.89 0.70
N GLU A 82 -5.46 11.31 -0.57
CA GLU A 82 -4.43 12.24 -1.04
C GLU A 82 -4.52 13.60 -0.34
N ARG A 83 -5.74 14.14 -0.16
CA ARG A 83 -5.97 15.39 0.60
C ARG A 83 -5.42 15.32 2.02
N LEU A 84 -5.52 14.16 2.68
CA LEU A 84 -4.97 13.98 4.02
C LEU A 84 -3.45 13.76 3.98
N ALA A 85 -2.98 12.89 3.08
CA ALA A 85 -1.57 12.51 2.97
C ALA A 85 -0.65 13.68 2.61
N PHE A 86 -1.14 14.59 1.74
CA PHE A 86 -0.40 15.72 1.19
C PHE A 86 -1.00 17.06 1.62
N ALA A 87 -1.62 17.11 2.81
CA ALA A 87 -2.28 18.31 3.30
C ALA A 87 -1.35 19.53 3.27
N GLY A 88 -1.77 20.59 2.57
CA GLY A 88 -1.01 21.83 2.41
C GLY A 88 0.06 21.79 1.32
N MET A 89 0.05 20.78 0.44
CA MET A 89 0.92 20.69 -0.73
C MET A 89 0.12 20.89 -2.01
N ASP A 90 0.75 21.52 -3.00
CA ASP A 90 0.24 21.58 -4.36
C ASP A 90 0.51 20.26 -5.11
N PRO A 91 -0.29 19.88 -6.12
CA PRO A 91 -0.13 18.62 -6.85
C PRO A 91 1.25 18.41 -7.48
N GLU A 92 1.99 19.48 -7.79
CA GLU A 92 3.34 19.41 -8.35
C GLU A 92 4.42 19.06 -7.31
N GLN A 93 4.07 19.11 -6.03
CA GLN A 93 5.00 18.89 -4.90
C GLN A 93 5.12 17.42 -4.49
N TYR A 94 4.24 16.55 -4.99
CA TYR A 94 4.24 15.14 -4.65
C TYR A 94 3.95 14.27 -5.88
N ASP A 95 4.20 12.97 -5.72
CA ASP A 95 3.85 11.95 -6.70
C ASP A 95 3.16 10.81 -5.96
N ILE A 96 2.15 10.21 -6.58
CA ILE A 96 1.49 9.01 -6.08
C ILE A 96 0.95 8.22 -7.26
N THR A 97 1.19 6.91 -7.25
CA THR A 97 0.59 6.00 -8.22
C THR A 97 -0.31 5.02 -7.50
N TRP A 98 -1.51 4.85 -8.01
CA TRP A 98 -2.53 3.93 -7.52
C TRP A 98 -2.70 2.77 -8.49
N VAL A 99 -2.70 1.56 -7.94
CA VAL A 99 -2.88 0.32 -8.68
C VAL A 99 -4.02 -0.47 -8.06
N ARG A 100 -5.05 -0.73 -8.85
CA ARG A 100 -6.19 -1.56 -8.47
C ARG A 100 -5.86 -3.03 -8.66
N HIS A 101 -6.05 -3.82 -7.61
CA HIS A 101 -6.00 -5.28 -7.64
C HIS A 101 -7.41 -5.82 -7.38
N GLN A 102 -7.73 -6.96 -8.00
CA GLN A 102 -8.95 -7.73 -7.73
C GLN A 102 -8.54 -9.20 -7.57
N HIS A 103 -8.94 -9.85 -6.47
CA HIS A 103 -8.45 -11.20 -6.14
C HIS A 103 -9.03 -12.33 -7.01
N THR A 104 -10.07 -12.04 -7.81
CA THR A 104 -10.68 -12.86 -8.89
C THR A 104 -11.73 -11.99 -9.60
N GLU A 105 -12.39 -12.49 -10.64
CA GLU A 105 -13.67 -11.91 -11.10
C GLU A 105 -14.66 -11.89 -9.91
N GLY A 106 -15.11 -10.69 -9.52
CA GLY A 106 -15.94 -10.47 -8.33
C GLY A 106 -15.20 -10.55 -6.99
N GLY A 107 -13.86 -10.59 -6.99
CA GLY A 107 -13.05 -10.55 -5.78
C GLY A 107 -13.03 -9.17 -5.11
N ARG A 108 -12.41 -9.10 -3.93
CA ARG A 108 -12.25 -7.84 -3.19
C ARG A 108 -11.51 -6.81 -4.02
N VAL A 109 -12.03 -5.58 -4.04
CA VAL A 109 -11.32 -4.44 -4.60
C VAL A 109 -10.24 -3.99 -3.62
N GLU A 110 -9.02 -3.84 -4.12
CA GLU A 110 -7.89 -3.28 -3.37
C GLU A 110 -7.24 -2.18 -4.17
N LEU A 111 -7.11 -0.99 -3.58
CA LEU A 111 -6.40 0.13 -4.17
C LEU A 111 -5.05 0.26 -3.48
N HIS A 112 -4.03 -0.37 -4.07
CA HIS A 112 -2.66 -0.21 -3.63
C HIS A 112 -2.14 1.15 -4.09
N PHE A 113 -1.27 1.77 -3.30
CA PHE A 113 -0.60 3.00 -3.68
C PHE A 113 0.88 2.95 -3.33
N VAL A 114 1.65 3.76 -4.05
CA VAL A 114 3.05 4.05 -3.74
C VAL A 114 3.34 5.53 -3.98
N THR A 115 4.11 6.12 -3.08
CA THR A 115 4.57 7.52 -3.16
C THR A 115 6.04 7.61 -2.77
N PRO A 116 6.89 8.35 -3.51
CA PRO A 116 8.26 8.62 -3.11
C PRO A 116 8.31 9.41 -1.80
N ARG A 117 9.30 9.13 -0.95
CA ARG A 117 9.52 9.87 0.32
C ARG A 117 10.29 11.16 0.10
N MET A 118 9.85 11.94 -0.88
CA MET A 118 10.47 13.20 -1.27
C MET A 118 9.40 14.20 -1.74
N GLU A 119 9.47 15.42 -1.22
CA GLU A 119 8.74 16.55 -1.79
C GLU A 119 9.51 17.02 -3.04
N LEU A 120 8.81 17.13 -4.17
CA LEU A 120 9.42 17.20 -5.49
C LEU A 120 10.07 18.54 -5.82
N THR A 121 9.60 19.65 -5.24
CA THR A 121 10.14 20.98 -5.56
C THR A 121 11.40 21.31 -4.77
N THR A 122 11.51 20.81 -3.54
CA THR A 122 12.60 21.10 -2.61
C THR A 122 13.57 19.93 -2.42
N GLY A 123 13.19 18.71 -2.82
CA GLY A 123 13.96 17.50 -2.59
C GLY A 123 14.05 17.06 -1.12
N LYS A 124 13.28 17.72 -0.24
CA LYS A 124 13.24 17.40 1.19
C LYS A 124 12.53 16.08 1.43
N ALA A 125 12.88 15.42 2.53
CA ALA A 125 12.22 14.18 2.91
C ALA A 125 10.74 14.43 3.23
N LEU A 126 9.87 13.59 2.65
CA LEU A 126 8.44 13.57 2.89
C LEU A 126 8.07 12.24 3.54
N ASN A 127 7.22 12.28 4.57
CA ASN A 127 6.67 11.07 5.16
C ASN A 127 5.16 11.23 5.43
N VAL A 128 4.36 10.68 4.53
CA VAL A 128 2.89 10.70 4.60
C VAL A 128 2.29 9.74 5.63
N ALA A 129 3.12 8.85 6.20
CA ALA A 129 2.74 7.89 7.23
C ALA A 129 3.83 7.76 8.30
N PRO A 130 3.98 8.78 9.17
CA PRO A 130 4.87 8.70 10.31
C PRO A 130 4.39 7.64 11.32
N PRO A 131 5.25 7.19 12.25
CA PRO A 131 4.83 6.31 13.34
C PRO A 131 3.58 6.83 14.05
N GLY A 132 2.56 5.98 14.21
CA GLY A 132 1.25 6.38 14.74
C GLY A 132 0.32 7.04 13.72
N TRP A 133 0.56 6.83 12.42
CA TRP A 133 -0.28 7.28 11.30
C TRP A 133 -1.74 6.84 11.46
N GLU A 134 -1.99 5.72 12.14
CA GLU A 134 -3.32 5.17 12.39
C GLU A 134 -4.25 6.22 13.00
N ARG A 135 -3.72 7.09 13.87
CA ARG A 135 -4.50 8.15 14.50
C ARG A 135 -4.98 9.22 13.52
N SER A 136 -4.21 9.48 12.47
CA SER A 136 -4.56 10.45 11.43
C SER A 136 -5.51 9.85 10.39
N TYR A 137 -5.31 8.58 10.03
CA TYR A 137 -6.08 7.92 8.96
C TYR A 137 -7.34 7.20 9.46
N ALA A 138 -7.44 6.81 10.73
CA ALA A 138 -8.65 6.18 11.28
C ALA A 138 -9.90 7.07 11.14
N PRO A 139 -9.87 8.38 11.45
CA PRO A 139 -11.03 9.25 11.24
C PRO A 139 -11.47 9.32 9.77
N LEU A 140 -10.53 9.36 8.83
CA LEU A 140 -10.82 9.35 7.39
C LEU A 140 -11.49 8.03 6.99
N ARG A 141 -10.90 6.90 7.39
CA ARG A 141 -11.45 5.56 7.15
C ARG A 141 -12.87 5.46 7.67
N ASP A 142 -13.10 5.88 8.91
CA ASP A 142 -14.39 5.75 9.59
C ASP A 142 -15.44 6.65 8.95
N ALA A 143 -15.07 7.88 8.56
CA ALA A 143 -15.95 8.79 7.84
C ALA A 143 -16.36 8.22 6.47
N LEU A 144 -15.41 7.70 5.69
CA LEU A 144 -15.69 7.07 4.39
C LEU A 144 -16.55 5.82 4.54
N ASN A 145 -16.23 4.96 5.50
CA ASN A 145 -17.03 3.77 5.76
C ASN A 145 -18.47 4.13 6.15
N TRP A 146 -18.65 5.17 6.97
CA TRP A 146 -19.98 5.62 7.37
C TRP A 146 -20.74 6.24 6.21
N SER A 147 -20.13 7.12 5.42
CA SER A 147 -20.80 7.83 4.32
C SER A 147 -21.22 6.90 3.19
N GLN A 148 -20.42 5.88 2.91
CA GLN A 148 -20.64 4.93 1.81
C GLN A 148 -21.32 3.63 2.27
N GLY A 149 -21.55 3.46 3.57
CA GLY A 149 -22.17 2.26 4.13
C GLY A 149 -21.28 1.01 4.11
N TRP A 150 -19.96 1.20 4.01
CA TRP A 150 -19.00 0.10 3.94
C TRP A 150 -18.76 -0.60 5.27
N ALA A 151 -18.32 -1.85 5.18
CA ALA A 151 -17.90 -2.66 6.31
C ALA A 151 -16.82 -1.95 7.15
N ARG A 152 -16.97 -2.00 8.47
CA ARG A 152 -16.07 -1.34 9.41
C ARG A 152 -15.19 -2.36 10.13
N PRO A 153 -13.94 -2.01 10.44
CA PRO A 153 -13.05 -2.92 11.17
C PRO A 153 -13.52 -3.26 12.61
N ASP A 154 -14.39 -2.44 13.20
CA ASP A 154 -14.93 -2.60 14.55
C ASP A 154 -16.33 -3.22 14.60
N ASP A 155 -16.94 -3.52 13.45
CA ASP A 155 -18.24 -4.20 13.35
C ASP A 155 -18.03 -5.73 13.45
N PRO A 156 -18.40 -6.40 14.56
CA PRO A 156 -18.06 -7.80 14.79
C PRO A 156 -18.64 -8.76 13.74
N ASP A 157 -19.75 -8.41 13.08
CA ASP A 157 -20.39 -9.24 12.06
C ASP A 157 -19.70 -9.13 10.69
N ARG A 158 -18.95 -8.04 10.44
CA ARG A 158 -18.32 -7.71 9.14
C ARG A 158 -16.80 -7.55 9.20
N ALA A 159 -16.23 -7.44 10.40
CA ALA A 159 -14.80 -7.29 10.64
C ALA A 159 -14.02 -8.57 10.29
N THR A 160 -14.65 -9.75 10.40
CA THR A 160 -14.00 -11.04 10.08
C THR A 160 -13.52 -11.09 8.62
N GLU A 161 -14.23 -10.44 7.70
CA GLU A 161 -13.83 -10.36 6.30
C GLU A 161 -12.71 -9.35 6.04
N LEU A 162 -12.55 -8.31 6.87
CA LEU A 162 -11.46 -7.35 6.79
C LEU A 162 -10.19 -7.83 7.51
N HIS A 163 -10.33 -8.65 8.56
CA HIS A 163 -9.22 -9.22 9.32
C HIS A 163 -8.55 -10.41 8.64
N ARG A 164 -9.29 -11.18 7.82
CA ARG A 164 -8.69 -12.05 6.81
C ARG A 164 -8.28 -11.19 5.62
N ALA A 165 -7.19 -10.45 5.76
CA ALA A 165 -6.36 -10.23 4.57
C ALA A 165 -6.09 -11.63 3.99
N PRO A 166 -6.26 -11.86 2.66
CA PRO A 166 -5.93 -13.17 2.12
C PRO A 166 -4.50 -13.50 2.56
N GLU A 167 -4.23 -14.74 2.99
CA GLU A 167 -2.92 -15.14 3.56
C GLU A 167 -1.74 -14.72 2.66
N ARG A 168 -1.98 -14.58 1.35
CA ARG A 168 -1.03 -14.06 0.35
C ARG A 168 -0.73 -12.57 0.44
N ALA A 169 -1.68 -11.75 0.89
CA ALA A 169 -1.42 -10.33 1.17
C ALA A 169 -0.40 -10.21 2.30
N ASP A 170 -0.49 -11.02 3.36
CA ASP A 170 0.49 -11.03 4.46
C ASP A 170 1.87 -11.60 4.07
N GLU A 171 1.95 -12.53 3.11
CA GLU A 171 3.24 -12.94 2.52
C GLU A 171 3.86 -11.82 1.66
N SER A 172 3.03 -11.08 0.94
CA SER A 172 3.44 -10.00 0.02
C SER A 172 3.70 -8.66 0.73
N PHE A 173 3.10 -8.42 1.91
CA PHE A 173 3.40 -7.31 2.83
C PHE A 173 4.75 -7.45 3.55
N ARG A 174 5.40 -8.62 3.48
CA ARG A 174 6.74 -8.90 4.02
C ARG A 174 7.82 -8.83 2.95
N LEU A 175 7.86 -7.76 2.16
CA LEU A 175 9.08 -7.42 1.41
C LEU A 175 10.21 -7.12 2.43
N ARG A 176 10.89 -8.21 2.80
CA ARG A 176 12.04 -8.40 3.69
C ARG A 176 11.94 -7.75 5.08
N GLU A 177 11.19 -8.38 5.98
CA GLU A 177 11.63 -8.47 7.38
C GLU A 177 12.43 -9.76 7.58
N GLY A 178 13.75 -9.61 7.63
CA GLY A 178 14.69 -10.70 7.91
C GLY A 178 14.55 -11.24 9.32
N ARG A 179 13.56 -12.11 9.57
CA ARG A 179 13.63 -13.09 10.68
C ARG A 179 14.26 -14.40 10.20
N GLU A 180 13.97 -14.82 8.97
CA GLU A 180 14.57 -16.03 8.38
C GLU A 180 16.05 -15.86 8.06
N GLY A 181 16.46 -14.68 7.57
CA GLY A 181 17.88 -14.38 7.32
C GLY A 181 18.72 -14.32 8.60
N ILE A 182 18.15 -13.84 9.71
CA ILE A 182 18.83 -13.84 11.02
C ILE A 182 18.93 -15.26 11.56
N HIS A 183 17.89 -16.08 11.42
CA HIS A 183 17.93 -17.47 11.87
C HIS A 183 18.93 -18.30 11.06
N ALA A 184 18.94 -18.17 9.73
CA ALA A 184 19.90 -18.87 8.87
C ALA A 184 21.35 -18.46 9.15
N TYR A 185 21.62 -17.17 9.41
CA TYR A 185 22.95 -16.69 9.77
C TYR A 185 23.40 -17.19 11.15
N LEU A 186 22.53 -17.20 12.15
CA LEU A 186 22.83 -17.71 13.49
C LEU A 186 23.05 -19.22 13.50
N THR A 187 22.26 -19.98 12.73
CA THR A 187 22.40 -21.44 12.62
C THR A 187 23.71 -21.81 11.92
N ALA A 188 24.08 -21.10 10.84
CA ALA A 188 25.34 -21.33 10.14
C ALA A 188 26.57 -21.00 11.01
N LEU A 189 26.48 -20.01 11.90
CA LEU A 189 27.55 -19.67 12.84
C LEU A 189 27.76 -20.77 13.90
N VAL A 190 26.67 -21.37 14.39
CA VAL A 190 26.72 -22.45 15.38
C VAL A 190 27.23 -23.77 14.78
N GLU A 191 26.96 -24.01 13.49
CA GLU A 191 27.46 -25.19 12.78
C GLU A 191 28.94 -25.07 12.38
N ALA A 192 29.47 -23.86 12.20
CA ALA A 192 30.88 -23.61 11.88
C ALA A 192 31.82 -23.69 13.10
N GLU A 193 31.28 -23.71 14.33
CA GLU A 193 32.04 -23.85 15.58
C GLU A 193 32.02 -25.28 16.17
N ARG A 194 31.58 -26.28 15.40
CA ARG A 194 31.69 -27.72 15.72
C ARG A 194 32.72 -28.42 14.84
#